data_AF-A0A8H4YFM4-F1
#
_entry.id   AF-A0A8H4YFM4-F1
#
_cell.length_a   1.000
_cell.length_b   1.000
_cell.length_c   1.000
_cell.angle_alpha   90.00
_cell.angle_beta   90.00
_cell.angle_gamma   90.00
#
_symmetry.space_group_name_H-M   'P 1'
#
loop_
_entity.id
_entity.type
_entity.pdbx_description
1 polymer ?
#
loop_
_entity_poly.entity_id
_entity_poly.type
_entity_poly.pdbx_seq_one_letter_code
_entity_poly.pdbx_strand_id
1 'polypeptide(L)'
;MIIVGFILLVGFGFNEVYFAPVPFLKFHFLTDRTLVGACLLDLTYQISYYCWNNYFTSFLQVVNYLTVAEAGYVNNTFNVVSGILLFIVGWGIRKTGYFKWLLWAGVPLYILAQGLMIYFRNPTGYVGYLVMCQIFISVGGSVFTICMQLAVLAAVDHQHVAAALAMLSVTGTAGGSIGDTISGAIWTNTF
;
A
#
# COMPACT_ATOMS: atom_id res chain seq x y z
N MET A 1 -20.55 8.97 6.88
CA MET A 1 -19.86 8.15 5.85
C MET A 1 -19.46 6.77 6.40
N ILE A 2 -18.90 6.63 7.61
CA ILE A 2 -18.53 5.33 8.22
C ILE A 2 -19.73 4.36 8.38
N ILE A 3 -20.88 4.86 8.84
CA ILE A 3 -22.08 4.04 9.06
C ILE A 3 -22.64 3.49 7.73
N VAL A 4 -22.64 4.33 6.68
CA VAL A 4 -23.09 3.94 5.33
C VAL A 4 -22.13 2.92 4.71
N GLY A 5 -20.81 3.09 4.91
CA GLY A 5 -19.80 2.13 4.47
C GLY A 5 -19.92 0.78 5.18
N PHE A 6 -20.17 0.78 6.50
CA PHE A 6 -20.40 -0.45 7.25
C PHE A 6 -21.68 -1.18 6.82
N ILE A 7 -22.77 -0.43 6.59
CA ILE A 7 -24.03 -0.99 6.09
C ILE A 7 -23.87 -1.56 4.68
N LEU A 8 -23.11 -0.89 3.80
CA LEU A 8 -22.81 -1.39 2.46
C LEU A 8 -21.93 -2.64 2.49
N LEU A 9 -20.92 -2.72 3.36
CA LEU A 9 -20.09 -3.91 3.53
C LEU A 9 -20.89 -5.10 4.08
N VAL A 10 -21.73 -4.87 5.10
CA VAL A 10 -22.59 -5.91 5.67
C VAL A 10 -23.67 -6.32 4.67
N GLY A 11 -24.25 -5.38 3.94
CA GLY A 11 -25.22 -5.65 2.87
C GLY A 11 -24.62 -6.40 1.69
N PHE A 12 -23.37 -6.12 1.32
CA PHE A 12 -22.64 -6.84 0.29
C PHE A 12 -22.36 -8.28 0.72
N GLY A 13 -21.90 -8.48 1.96
CA GLY A 13 -21.72 -9.82 2.53
C GLY A 13 -23.02 -10.62 2.62
N PHE A 14 -24.14 -9.98 3.00
CA PHE A 14 -25.45 -10.63 3.02
C PHE A 14 -25.96 -10.98 1.61
N ASN A 15 -25.76 -10.09 0.64
CA ASN A 15 -26.14 -10.33 -0.75
C ASN A 15 -25.34 -11.48 -1.37
N GLU A 16 -24.05 -11.58 -1.03
CA GLU A 16 -23.13 -12.59 -1.54
C GLU A 16 -23.36 -13.98 -0.92
N VAL A 17 -23.76 -14.05 0.36
CA VAL A 17 -24.07 -15.32 1.05
C VAL A 17 -25.49 -15.82 0.75
N TYR A 18 -26.47 -14.91 0.64
CA TYR A 18 -27.89 -15.28 0.67
C TYR A 18 -28.63 -15.09 -0.67
N PHE A 19 -28.17 -14.18 -1.55
CA PHE A 19 -28.96 -13.74 -2.71
C PHE A 19 -28.32 -14.04 -4.08
N ALA A 20 -27.04 -14.40 -4.16
CA ALA A 20 -26.35 -14.63 -5.42
C ALA A 20 -26.50 -16.09 -5.92
N PRO A 21 -27.20 -16.37 -7.05
CA PRO A 21 -27.33 -17.71 -7.64
C PRO A 21 -26.03 -18.21 -8.30
N VAL A 22 -25.06 -17.31 -8.54
CA VAL A 22 -23.69 -17.62 -8.94
C VAL A 22 -22.77 -16.81 -8.02
N PRO A 23 -22.08 -17.43 -7.04
CA PRO A 23 -21.28 -16.68 -6.08
C PRO A 23 -20.11 -15.98 -6.79
N PHE A 24 -20.04 -14.65 -6.66
CA PHE A 24 -18.96 -13.81 -7.19
C PHE A 24 -17.61 -14.18 -6.53
N LEU A 25 -17.64 -14.55 -5.25
CA LEU A 25 -16.55 -15.19 -4.52
C LEU A 25 -16.91 -16.64 -4.16
N LYS A 26 -16.39 -17.61 -4.90
CA LYS A 26 -16.37 -19.00 -4.40
C LYS A 26 -15.47 -19.05 -3.16
N PHE A 27 -16.03 -19.42 -2.00
CA PHE A 27 -15.33 -19.59 -0.71
C PHE A 27 -14.04 -20.44 -0.78
N HIS A 28 -13.91 -21.28 -1.81
CA HIS A 28 -12.69 -22.04 -2.06
C HIS A 28 -11.48 -21.15 -2.37
N PHE A 29 -11.64 -20.07 -3.16
CA PHE A 29 -10.54 -19.15 -3.50
C PHE A 29 -10.16 -18.20 -2.37
N LEU A 30 -11.10 -17.90 -1.46
CA LEU A 30 -10.84 -17.19 -0.21
C LEU A 30 -10.01 -18.01 0.78
N THR A 31 -9.90 -19.33 0.58
CA THR A 31 -9.13 -20.23 1.46
C THR A 31 -7.72 -20.51 0.91
N ASP A 32 -7.42 -20.06 -0.31
CA ASP A 32 -6.09 -20.22 -0.88
C ASP A 32 -5.07 -19.38 -0.12
N ARG A 33 -4.04 -20.06 0.41
CA ARG A 33 -2.99 -19.44 1.24
C ARG A 33 -2.28 -18.28 0.55
N THR A 34 -2.21 -18.31 -0.78
CA THR A 34 -1.61 -17.25 -1.62
C THR A 34 -2.47 -15.99 -1.63
N LEU A 35 -3.79 -16.13 -1.73
CA LEU A 35 -4.72 -14.99 -1.80
C LEU A 35 -4.88 -14.34 -0.43
N VAL A 36 -5.01 -15.14 0.64
CA VAL A 36 -5.01 -14.64 2.03
C VAL A 36 -3.68 -13.97 2.37
N GLY A 37 -2.56 -14.56 1.96
CA GLY A 37 -1.23 -13.97 2.14
C GLY A 37 -1.05 -12.64 1.42
N ALA A 38 -1.55 -12.52 0.18
CA ALA A 38 -1.53 -11.26 -0.57
C ALA A 38 -2.39 -10.18 0.10
N CYS A 39 -3.60 -10.53 0.54
CA CYS A 39 -4.51 -9.61 1.23
C CYS A 39 -3.95 -9.13 2.58
N LEU A 40 -3.32 -10.01 3.36
CA LEU A 40 -2.69 -9.63 4.63
C LEU A 40 -1.47 -8.72 4.41
N LEU A 41 -0.69 -8.99 3.37
CA LEU A 41 0.44 -8.14 3.00
C LEU A 41 -0.06 -6.76 2.58
N ASP A 42 -1.13 -6.69 1.78
CA ASP A 42 -1.74 -5.46 1.31
C ASP A 42 -2.25 -4.61 2.46
N LEU A 43 -3.01 -5.20 3.40
CA LEU A 43 -3.43 -4.53 4.63
C LEU A 43 -2.24 -3.94 5.38
N THR A 44 -1.22 -4.77 5.64
CA THR A 44 -0.08 -4.37 6.45
C THR A 44 0.71 -3.24 5.78
N TYR A 45 0.91 -3.35 4.46
CA TYR A 45 1.57 -2.34 3.66
C TYR A 45 0.79 -1.03 3.67
N GLN A 46 -0.52 -1.08 3.44
CA GLN A 46 -1.36 0.11 3.34
C GLN A 46 -1.52 0.82 4.68
N ILE A 47 -1.70 0.07 5.78
CA ILE A 47 -1.68 0.61 7.15
C ILE A 47 -0.36 1.34 7.40
N SER A 48 0.77 0.70 7.08
CA SER A 48 2.09 1.27 7.30
C SER A 48 2.30 2.55 6.48
N TYR A 49 1.92 2.54 5.21
CA TYR A 49 2.10 3.67 4.30
C TYR A 49 1.28 4.90 4.73
N TYR A 50 -0.01 4.72 5.03
CA TYR A 50 -0.88 5.83 5.42
C TYR A 50 -0.60 6.37 6.83
N CYS A 51 0.01 5.57 7.71
CA CYS A 51 0.38 6.00 9.06
C CYS A 51 1.35 7.20 9.05
N TRP A 52 2.28 7.27 8.09
CA TRP A 52 3.24 8.38 8.00
C TRP A 52 2.91 9.36 6.86
N ASN A 53 2.39 8.90 5.73
CA ASN A 53 2.20 9.73 4.53
C ASN A 53 1.26 10.93 4.77
N ASN A 54 0.22 10.76 5.59
CA ASN A 54 -0.74 11.84 5.89
C ASN A 54 -0.12 13.07 6.55
N TYR A 55 0.88 12.85 7.42
CA TYR A 55 1.50 13.93 8.19
C TYR A 55 2.87 14.31 7.66
N PHE A 56 3.36 13.62 6.63
CA PHE A 56 4.67 13.89 6.03
C PHE A 56 4.72 15.27 5.35
N THR A 57 3.66 15.66 4.63
CA THR A 57 3.57 16.98 3.99
C THR A 57 3.51 18.10 5.04
N SER A 58 2.74 17.91 6.12
CA SER A 58 2.68 18.83 7.25
C SER A 58 4.03 18.95 7.98
N PHE A 59 4.74 17.84 8.16
CA PHE A 59 6.08 17.82 8.75
C PHE A 59 7.11 18.55 7.89
N LEU A 60 7.08 18.37 6.56
CA LEU A 60 7.97 19.09 5.64
C LEU A 60 7.76 20.61 5.67
N GLN A 61 6.52 21.07 5.78
CA GLN A 61 6.20 22.50 5.84
C GLN A 61 6.60 23.12 7.18
N VAL A 62 6.33 22.44 8.30
CA VAL A 62 6.55 22.98 9.65
C VAL A 62 8.01 22.87 10.10
N VAL A 63 8.69 21.77 9.78
CA VAL A 63 10.04 21.48 10.30
C VAL A 63 11.15 21.91 9.35
N ASN A 64 10.95 21.77 8.04
CA ASN A 64 11.96 22.15 7.04
C ASN A 64 11.74 23.55 6.45
N TYR A 65 10.73 24.30 6.91
CA TYR A 65 10.35 25.63 6.38
C TYR A 65 10.19 25.66 4.84
N LEU A 66 9.86 24.52 4.23
CA LEU A 66 9.68 24.40 2.79
C LEU A 66 8.37 25.07 2.39
N THR A 67 8.39 25.75 1.25
CA THR A 67 7.16 26.32 0.69
C THR A 67 6.20 25.20 0.31
N VAL A 68 4.89 25.49 0.29
CA VAL A 68 3.83 24.51 -0.04
C VAL A 68 4.09 23.85 -1.40
N ALA A 69 4.68 24.57 -2.35
CA ALA A 69 5.06 24.05 -3.66
C ALA A 69 6.18 23.00 -3.57
N GLU A 70 7.23 23.27 -2.79
CA GLU A 70 8.38 22.36 -2.66
C GLU A 70 8.02 21.08 -1.89
N ALA A 71 7.21 21.19 -0.83
CA ALA A 71 6.67 20.02 -0.13
C ALA A 71 5.81 19.14 -1.07
N GLY A 72 5.04 19.77 -1.96
CA GLY A 72 4.30 19.08 -3.02
C GLY A 72 5.20 18.37 -4.03
N TYR A 73 6.32 18.97 -4.43
CA TYR A 73 7.28 18.32 -5.34
C TYR A 73 7.95 17.10 -4.72
N VAL A 74 8.32 17.15 -3.44
CA VAL A 74 8.88 16.00 -2.73
C VAL A 74 7.86 14.85 -2.66
N ASN A 75 6.59 15.15 -2.36
CA ASN A 75 5.54 14.13 -2.35
C ASN A 75 5.31 13.53 -3.75
N ASN A 76 5.24 14.37 -4.79
CA ASN A 76 5.06 13.91 -6.17
C ASN A 76 6.23 13.09 -6.70
N THR A 77 7.44 13.27 -6.15
CA THR A 77 8.60 12.43 -6.50
C THR A 77 8.28 10.96 -6.27
N PHE A 78 7.48 10.62 -5.24
CA PHE A 78 7.01 9.25 -5.01
C PHE A 78 6.17 8.70 -6.17
N ASN A 79 5.23 9.48 -6.69
CA ASN A 79 4.36 9.08 -7.79
C ASN A 79 5.14 8.91 -9.11
N VAL A 80 6.08 9.82 -9.39
CA VAL A 80 6.91 9.75 -10.60
C VAL A 80 7.86 8.56 -10.53
N VAL A 81 8.53 8.37 -9.40
CA VAL A 81 9.51 7.30 -9.21
C VAL A 81 8.83 5.93 -9.17
N SER A 82 7.68 5.81 -8.50
CA SER A 82 6.90 4.56 -8.51
C SER A 82 6.43 4.20 -9.91
N GLY A 83 5.97 5.16 -10.73
CA GLY A 83 5.58 4.90 -12.11
C GLY A 83 6.70 4.28 -12.96
N ILE A 84 7.90 4.85 -12.91
CA ILE A 84 9.07 4.34 -13.65
C ILE A 84 9.51 2.98 -13.08
N LEU A 85 9.53 2.83 -11.76
CA LEU A 85 9.94 1.59 -11.12
C LEU A 85 8.95 0.46 -11.32
N LEU A 86 7.64 0.73 -11.40
CA LEU A 86 6.63 -0.27 -11.73
C LEU A 86 6.93 -0.90 -13.11
N PHE A 87 7.33 -0.11 -14.11
CA PHE A 87 7.75 -0.64 -15.41
C PHE A 87 9.01 -1.50 -15.30
N ILE A 88 10.03 -1.03 -14.58
CA ILE A 88 11.31 -1.74 -14.42
C ILE A 88 11.11 -3.06 -13.66
N VAL A 89 10.39 -3.01 -12.55
CA VAL A 89 10.08 -4.16 -11.70
C VAL A 89 9.18 -5.14 -12.45
N GLY A 90 8.16 -4.67 -13.16
CA GLY A 90 7.30 -5.51 -14.00
C GLY A 90 8.09 -6.25 -15.08
N TRP A 91 9.05 -5.57 -15.74
CA TRP A 91 9.96 -6.20 -16.68
C TRP A 91 10.92 -7.20 -15.99
N GLY A 92 11.42 -6.86 -14.80
CA GLY A 92 12.26 -7.73 -13.99
C GLY A 92 11.55 -9.02 -13.56
N ILE A 93 10.27 -8.93 -13.19
CA ILE A 93 9.46 -10.10 -12.82
C ILE A 93 9.21 -10.99 -14.04
N ARG A 94 8.94 -10.39 -15.21
CA ARG A 94 8.82 -11.15 -16.47
C ARG A 94 10.07 -11.97 -16.77
N LYS A 95 11.25 -11.47 -16.40
CA LYS A 95 12.52 -12.17 -16.63
C LYS A 95 12.85 -13.22 -15.56
N THR A 96 12.44 -13.00 -14.31
CA THR A 96 12.80 -13.87 -13.18
C THR A 96 11.81 -15.00 -12.94
N GLY A 97 10.54 -14.87 -13.35
CA GLY A 97 9.54 -15.95 -13.28
C GLY A 97 9.11 -16.39 -11.87
N TYR A 98 9.82 -15.99 -10.82
CA TYR A 98 9.55 -16.33 -9.42
C TYR A 98 9.33 -15.08 -8.56
N PHE A 99 8.07 -14.86 -8.16
CA PHE A 99 7.64 -13.70 -7.37
C PHE A 99 8.21 -13.67 -5.94
N LYS A 100 8.51 -14.84 -5.35
CA LYS A 100 8.99 -14.95 -3.96
C LYS A 100 10.33 -14.25 -3.72
N TRP A 101 11.24 -14.29 -4.68
CA TRP A 101 12.58 -13.71 -4.54
C TRP A 101 12.55 -12.18 -4.51
N LEU A 102 11.67 -11.56 -5.31
CA LEU A 102 11.49 -10.12 -5.28
C LEU A 102 10.88 -9.64 -3.96
N LEU A 103 9.94 -10.40 -3.40
CA LEU A 103 9.32 -10.08 -2.12
C LEU A 103 10.36 -10.15 -0.98
N TRP A 104 11.23 -11.16 -0.99
CA TRP A 104 12.33 -11.28 -0.03
C TRP A 104 13.37 -10.16 -0.12
N ALA A 105 13.61 -9.60 -1.31
CA ALA A 105 14.49 -8.44 -1.47
C ALA A 105 13.78 -7.11 -1.13
N GLY A 106 12.47 -7.02 -1.39
CA GLY A 106 11.66 -5.81 -1.17
C GLY A 106 11.39 -5.52 0.31
N VAL A 107 11.14 -6.55 1.13
CA VAL A 107 10.90 -6.40 2.59
C VAL A 107 12.05 -5.71 3.34
N PRO A 108 13.30 -6.18 3.28
CA PRO A 108 14.40 -5.53 3.99
C PRO A 108 14.68 -4.14 3.44
N LEU A 109 14.51 -3.91 2.12
CA LEU A 109 14.69 -2.60 1.52
C LEU A 109 13.64 -1.60 2.05
N TYR A 110 12.39 -2.04 2.20
CA TYR A 110 11.31 -1.21 2.74
C TYR A 110 11.50 -0.92 4.23
N ILE A 111 11.92 -1.91 5.02
CA ILE A 111 12.24 -1.74 6.44
C ILE A 111 13.43 -0.78 6.62
N LEU A 112 14.49 -0.94 5.82
CA LEU A 112 15.64 -0.04 5.83
C LEU A 112 15.22 1.38 5.46
N ALA A 113 14.38 1.55 4.43
CA ALA A 113 13.92 2.85 4.00
C ALA A 113 13.07 3.57 5.06
N GLN A 114 12.18 2.84 5.75
CA GLN A 114 11.44 3.39 6.89
C GLN A 114 12.35 3.72 8.08
N GLY A 115 13.31 2.85 8.40
CA GLY A 115 14.30 3.11 9.44
C GLY A 115 15.16 4.34 9.16
N LEU A 116 15.55 4.53 7.89
CA LEU A 116 16.27 5.72 7.44
C LEU A 116 15.42 6.99 7.59
N MET A 117 14.12 6.91 7.31
CA MET A 117 13.21 8.04 7.51
C MET A 117 13.15 8.47 8.98
N ILE A 118 13.16 7.53 9.92
CA ILE A 118 13.18 7.84 11.37
C ILE A 118 14.49 8.53 11.74
N TYR A 119 15.63 8.07 11.21
CA TYR A 119 16.94 8.65 11.52
C TYR A 119 17.15 10.05 10.93
N PHE A 120 16.69 10.28 9.70
CA PHE A 120 16.80 11.58 9.02
C PHE A 120 15.73 12.60 9.46
N ARG A 121 14.88 12.27 10.45
CA ARG A 121 13.87 13.16 11.04
C ARG A 121 14.47 14.22 11.98
N ASN A 122 15.63 14.77 11.65
CA ASN A 122 16.25 15.86 12.38
C ASN A 122 15.94 17.22 11.70
N PRO A 123 15.60 18.27 12.47
CA PRO A 123 15.13 19.57 11.95
C PRO A 123 16.11 20.37 11.09
N THR A 124 17.36 19.91 10.95
CA THR A 124 18.45 20.61 10.26
C THR A 124 19.03 19.80 9.09
N GLY A 125 18.34 18.76 8.63
CA GLY A 125 18.79 17.87 7.58
C GLY A 125 18.55 18.42 6.17
N TYR A 126 19.50 18.21 5.24
CA TYR A 126 19.32 18.52 3.82
C TYR A 126 18.11 17.75 3.25
N VAL A 127 17.20 18.47 2.56
CA VAL A 127 15.99 17.93 1.90
C VAL A 127 16.30 16.77 0.95
N GLY A 128 17.52 16.72 0.39
CA GLY A 128 17.97 15.63 -0.46
C GLY A 128 17.95 14.24 0.20
N TYR A 129 18.18 14.14 1.52
CA TYR A 129 18.10 12.85 2.21
C TYR A 129 16.65 12.36 2.36
N LEU A 130 15.70 13.28 2.53
CA LEU A 130 14.27 12.96 2.54
C LEU A 130 13.81 12.45 1.17
N VAL A 131 14.26 13.09 0.10
CA VAL A 131 14.00 12.63 -1.28
C VAL A 131 14.60 11.24 -1.53
N MET A 132 15.82 10.97 -1.06
CA MET A 132 16.46 9.65 -1.17
C MET A 132 15.65 8.57 -0.43
N CYS A 133 15.16 8.87 0.78
CA CYS A 133 14.27 7.96 1.51
C CYS A 133 12.98 7.70 0.72
N GLN A 134 12.37 8.74 0.14
CA GLN A 134 11.15 8.62 -0.66
C GLN A 134 11.37 7.70 -1.87
N ILE A 135 12.53 7.79 -2.53
CA ILE A 135 12.90 6.92 -3.65
C ILE A 135 12.98 5.47 -3.18
N PHE A 136 13.67 5.17 -2.09
CA PHE A 136 13.77 3.79 -1.59
C PHE A 136 12.42 3.20 -1.18
N ILE A 137 11.57 4.00 -0.54
CA ILE A 137 10.21 3.57 -0.18
C ILE A 137 9.38 3.32 -1.44
N SER A 138 9.54 4.15 -2.47
CA SER A 138 8.89 3.96 -3.78
C SER A 138 9.33 2.65 -4.44
N VAL A 139 10.63 2.32 -4.36
CA VAL A 139 11.17 1.04 -4.85
C VAL A 139 10.51 -0.14 -4.13
N GLY A 140 10.55 -0.15 -2.80
CA GLY A 140 9.93 -1.23 -2.02
C GLY A 140 8.43 -1.34 -2.28
N GLY A 141 7.71 -0.22 -2.26
CA GLY A 141 6.28 -0.15 -2.49
C GLY A 141 5.86 -0.67 -3.86
N SER A 142 6.56 -0.27 -4.91
CA SER A 142 6.27 -0.73 -6.29
C SER A 142 6.43 -2.24 -6.43
N VAL A 143 7.46 -2.82 -5.78
CA VAL A 143 7.68 -4.27 -5.76
C VAL A 143 6.53 -4.99 -5.05
N PHE A 144 6.08 -4.47 -3.90
CA PHE A 144 4.97 -5.06 -3.18
C PHE A 144 3.67 -5.01 -3.98
N THR A 145 3.30 -3.86 -4.54
CA THR A 145 2.05 -3.68 -5.29
C THR A 145 1.97 -4.65 -6.47
N ILE A 146 3.04 -4.77 -7.27
CA ILE A 146 3.04 -5.70 -8.41
C ILE A 146 3.01 -7.16 -7.91
N CYS A 147 3.77 -7.49 -6.87
CA CYS A 147 3.81 -8.86 -6.35
C CYS A 147 2.45 -9.32 -5.84
N MET A 148 1.72 -8.45 -5.14
CA MET A 148 0.37 -8.73 -4.65
C MET A 148 -0.64 -8.92 -5.79
N GLN A 149 -0.63 -8.02 -6.79
CA GLN A 149 -1.49 -8.15 -7.97
C GLN A 149 -1.21 -9.44 -8.74
N LEU A 150 0.06 -9.80 -8.94
CA LEU A 150 0.46 -11.03 -9.61
C LEU A 150 0.10 -12.28 -8.79
N ALA A 151 0.25 -12.25 -7.47
CA ALA A 151 -0.12 -13.37 -6.61
C ALA A 151 -1.63 -13.66 -6.68
N VAL A 152 -2.45 -12.61 -6.71
CA VAL A 152 -3.90 -12.73 -6.89
C VAL A 152 -4.24 -13.26 -8.29
N LEU A 153 -3.57 -12.74 -9.32
CA LEU A 153 -3.78 -13.18 -10.70
C LEU A 153 -3.37 -14.64 -10.94
N ALA A 154 -2.31 -15.11 -10.27
CA ALA A 154 -1.82 -16.47 -10.39
C ALA A 154 -2.63 -17.49 -9.57
N ALA A 155 -3.35 -17.04 -8.54
CA ALA A 155 -4.16 -17.92 -7.68
C ALA A 155 -5.57 -18.17 -8.22
N VAL A 156 -6.05 -17.37 -9.18
CA VAL A 156 -7.46 -17.34 -9.57
C VAL A 156 -7.62 -17.57 -11.08
N ASP A 157 -8.61 -18.38 -11.45
CA ASP A 157 -8.94 -18.68 -12.85
C ASP A 157 -9.43 -17.43 -13.60
N HIS A 158 -9.25 -17.38 -14.92
CA HIS A 158 -9.40 -16.16 -15.73
C HIS A 158 -10.80 -15.51 -15.63
N GLN A 159 -11.81 -16.32 -15.27
CA GLN A 159 -13.19 -15.90 -15.05
C GLN A 159 -13.41 -15.11 -13.75
N HIS A 160 -12.58 -15.30 -12.72
CA HIS A 160 -12.80 -14.73 -11.37
C HIS A 160 -11.72 -13.70 -10.98
N VAL A 161 -10.76 -13.41 -11.87
CA VAL A 161 -9.69 -12.42 -11.67
C VAL A 161 -10.21 -11.06 -11.23
N ALA A 162 -11.30 -10.58 -11.83
CA ALA A 162 -11.88 -9.28 -11.51
C ALA A 162 -12.37 -9.21 -10.06
N ALA A 163 -13.03 -10.27 -9.57
CA ALA A 163 -13.51 -10.35 -8.20
C ALA A 163 -12.34 -10.39 -7.19
N ALA A 164 -11.29 -11.15 -7.52
CA ALA A 164 -10.12 -11.27 -6.65
C ALA A 164 -9.31 -9.96 -6.55
N LEU A 165 -9.16 -9.22 -7.65
CA LEU A 165 -8.56 -7.89 -7.64
C LEU A 165 -9.43 -6.86 -6.90
N ALA A 166 -10.75 -6.96 -7.02
CA ALA A 166 -11.67 -6.12 -6.26
C ALA A 166 -11.50 -6.35 -4.74
N MET A 167 -11.38 -7.61 -4.30
CA MET A 167 -11.07 -7.91 -2.90
C MET A 167 -9.75 -7.31 -2.44
N LEU A 168 -8.68 -7.41 -3.24
CA LEU A 168 -7.40 -6.78 -2.93
C LEU A 168 -7.58 -5.27 -2.74
N SER A 169 -8.29 -4.60 -3.65
CA SER A 169 -8.56 -3.16 -3.56
C SER A 169 -9.40 -2.77 -2.32
N VAL A 170 -10.42 -3.57 -1.98
CA VAL A 170 -11.23 -3.36 -0.77
C VAL A 170 -10.37 -3.51 0.49
N THR A 171 -9.50 -4.51 0.47
CA THR A 171 -8.57 -4.80 1.56
C THR A 171 -7.57 -3.66 1.75
N GLY A 172 -7.00 -3.13 0.67
CA GLY A 172 -6.13 -1.96 0.70
C GLY A 172 -6.84 -0.71 1.19
N THR A 173 -8.02 -0.38 0.67
CA THR A 173 -8.78 0.80 1.13
C THR A 173 -9.18 0.70 2.60
N ALA A 174 -9.50 -0.50 3.10
CA ALA A 174 -9.71 -0.74 4.53
C ALA A 174 -8.43 -0.51 5.35
N GLY A 175 -7.28 -1.04 4.89
CA GLY A 175 -5.98 -0.81 5.51
C GLY A 175 -5.58 0.66 5.56
N GLY A 176 -5.85 1.40 4.49
CA GLY A 176 -5.60 2.84 4.44
C GLY A 176 -6.45 3.62 5.43
N SER A 177 -7.74 3.31 5.52
CA SER A 177 -8.64 3.93 6.50
C SER A 177 -8.20 3.70 7.95
N ILE A 178 -7.67 2.51 8.25
CA ILE A 178 -7.09 2.18 9.56
C ILE A 178 -5.84 3.03 9.81
N GLY A 179 -4.92 3.12 8.84
CA GLY A 179 -3.72 3.95 8.93
C GLY A 179 -4.02 5.45 9.12
N ASP A 180 -5.01 5.97 8.40
CA ASP A 180 -5.49 7.35 8.55
C ASP A 180 -6.03 7.61 9.96
N THR A 181 -6.79 6.66 10.51
CA THR A 181 -7.35 6.79 11.87
C THR A 181 -6.26 6.75 12.94
N ILE A 182 -5.27 5.85 12.81
CA ILE A 182 -4.13 5.75 13.74
C ILE A 182 -3.33 7.05 13.71
N SER A 183 -3.01 7.55 12.51
CA SER A 183 -2.23 8.77 12.35
C SER A 183 -2.98 10.00 12.89
N GLY A 184 -4.29 10.10 12.66
CA GLY A 184 -5.20 11.07 13.29
C GLY A 184 -5.16 11.05 14.81
N ALA A 185 -5.24 9.85 15.40
CA ALA A 185 -5.19 9.68 16.85
C ALA A 185 -3.83 10.11 17.42
N ILE A 186 -2.72 9.73 16.77
CA ILE A 186 -1.37 10.12 17.20
C ILE A 186 -1.21 11.63 17.14
N TRP A 187 -1.53 12.26 16.00
CA TRP A 187 -1.36 13.70 15.83
C TRP A 187 -2.17 14.52 16.85
N THR A 188 -3.42 14.12 17.10
CA THR A 188 -4.32 14.83 18.04
C THR A 188 -3.93 14.67 19.51
N ASN A 189 -3.26 13.58 19.89
CA ASN A 189 -2.88 13.32 21.29
C ASN A 189 -1.43 13.69 21.62
N THR A 190 -0.58 13.94 20.61
CA THR A 190 0.87 14.16 20.81
C THR A 190 1.28 15.62 20.54
N PHE A 191 0.47 16.38 19.82
CA PHE A 191 0.64 17.81 19.55
C PHE A 191 -0.58 18.60 20.02
#